data_AF-A0A534C379-F1
#
_entry.id   AF-A0A534C379-F1
#
_cell.length_a   1.000
_cell.length_b   1.000
_cell.length_c   1.000
_cell.angle_alpha   90.00
_cell.angle_beta   90.00
_cell.angle_gamma   90.00
#
_symmetry.space_group_name_H-M   'P 1'
#
loop_
_entity.id
_entity.type
_entity.pdbx_description
1 polymer ?
#
loop_
_entity_poly.entity_id
_entity_poly.type
_entity_poly.pdbx_seq_one_letter_code
_entity_poly.pdbx_strand_id
1 'polypeptide(L)'
;MTLSSSAEDRHQRPSLAAQAKPVCVTVNAVAPGPIHTPGTDGMRETVEQLGKTVPAGRAGTTAEVAAAVAFLVSEEATYVNGSTVSVDGGRAAV
;
A
#
# COMPACT_ATOMS: atom_id res chain seq x y z
N MET A 1 61.39 -25.37 17.79
CA MET A 1 61.93 -24.63 16.64
C MET A 1 61.67 -25.46 15.39
N THR A 2 60.96 -25.06 14.34
CA THR A 2 60.16 -23.88 14.02
C THR A 2 59.45 -24.24 12.69
N LEU A 3 58.25 -23.70 12.46
CA LEU A 3 57.61 -23.47 11.14
C LEU A 3 57.00 -24.68 10.39
N SER A 4 55.68 -24.75 10.39
CA SER A 4 54.89 -24.44 9.18
C SER A 4 53.44 -24.18 9.58
N SER A 5 53.12 -22.89 9.76
CA SER A 5 51.74 -22.41 9.90
C SER A 5 51.19 -22.28 8.48
N SER A 6 50.41 -23.26 8.04
CA SER A 6 49.54 -23.09 6.88
C SER A 6 48.43 -22.14 7.28
N ALA A 7 48.62 -20.88 6.94
CA ALA A 7 47.62 -19.83 7.04
C ALA A 7 46.35 -20.27 6.29
N GLU A 8 45.27 -20.50 7.05
CA GLU A 8 43.91 -20.43 6.52
C GLU A 8 43.66 -18.97 6.14
N ASP A 9 43.89 -18.64 4.87
CA ASP A 9 43.36 -17.44 4.22
C ASP A 9 41.83 -17.59 4.13
N ARG A 10 41.17 -17.43 5.27
CA ARG A 10 39.73 -17.30 5.36
C ARG A 10 39.41 -15.92 4.82
N HIS A 11 39.25 -15.85 3.51
CA HIS A 11 38.58 -14.77 2.80
C HIS A 11 37.19 -14.58 3.43
N GLN A 12 37.12 -13.81 4.52
CA GLN A 12 35.88 -13.41 5.18
C GLN A 12 35.18 -12.48 4.22
N ARG A 13 34.41 -13.04 3.28
CA ARG A 13 33.39 -12.27 2.57
C ARG A 13 32.44 -11.74 3.64
N PRO A 14 32.35 -10.41 3.86
CA PRO A 14 31.29 -9.89 4.71
C PRO A 14 29.97 -10.45 4.19
N SER A 15 29.22 -11.09 5.07
CA SER A 15 27.98 -11.77 4.69
C SER A 15 27.06 -10.76 4.00
N LEU A 16 26.41 -11.15 2.89
CA LEU A 16 25.40 -10.31 2.24
C LEU A 16 24.29 -9.88 3.22
N ALA A 17 24.12 -10.63 4.31
CA ALA A 17 23.24 -10.31 5.43
C ALA A 17 23.59 -8.99 6.14
N ALA A 18 24.86 -8.57 6.16
CA ALA A 18 25.26 -7.28 6.73
C ALA A 18 24.89 -6.06 5.86
N GLN A 19 24.52 -6.28 4.59
CA GLN A 19 24.09 -5.23 3.66
C GLN A 19 22.57 -5.15 3.47
N ALA A 20 21.80 -6.07 4.07
CA ALA A 20 20.36 -6.02 4.03
C ALA A 20 19.85 -5.04 5.11
N LYS A 21 19.55 -3.79 4.71
CA LYS A 21 18.69 -2.92 5.51
C LYS A 21 17.38 -3.68 5.81
N PRO A 22 16.86 -3.68 7.04
CA PRO A 22 15.53 -4.23 7.30
C PRO A 22 14.55 -3.53 6.36
N VAL A 23 13.83 -4.30 5.55
CA VAL A 23 12.83 -3.73 4.65
C VAL A 23 11.67 -3.27 5.54
N CYS A 24 11.58 -1.96 5.79
CA CYS A 24 10.45 -1.36 6.47
C CYS A 24 9.25 -1.38 5.51
N VAL A 25 8.50 -2.49 5.50
CA VAL A 25 7.26 -2.63 4.73
C VAL A 25 6.10 -2.11 5.57
N THR A 26 5.36 -1.14 5.05
CA THR A 26 4.05 -0.73 5.58
C THR A 26 2.95 -1.53 4.91
N VAL A 27 1.96 -1.99 5.69
CA VAL A 27 0.79 -2.72 5.22
C VAL A 27 -0.45 -1.90 5.58
N ASN A 28 -1.24 -1.52 4.58
CA ASN A 28 -2.48 -0.78 4.76
C ASN A 28 -3.56 -1.36 3.85
N ALA A 29 -4.82 -1.14 4.21
CA ALA A 29 -5.98 -1.49 3.39
C ALA A 29 -6.65 -0.21 2.87
N VAL A 30 -7.20 -0.28 1.65
CA VAL A 30 -8.08 0.75 1.10
C VAL A 30 -9.47 0.15 0.98
N ALA A 31 -10.48 0.85 1.51
CA ALA A 31 -11.88 0.43 1.51
C ALA A 31 -12.71 1.39 0.63
N PRO A 32 -12.90 1.07 -0.65
CA PRO A 32 -13.68 1.92 -1.55
C PRO A 32 -15.18 1.85 -1.29
N GLY A 33 -15.88 2.94 -1.58
CA GLY A 33 -17.35 3.00 -1.62
C GLY A 33 -17.91 2.72 -3.02
N PRO A 34 -19.05 3.34 -3.38
CA PRO A 34 -19.56 3.31 -4.75
C PRO A 34 -18.57 4.02 -5.69
N ILE A 35 -17.88 3.27 -6.54
CA ILE A 35 -16.88 3.80 -7.48
C ILE A 35 -17.24 3.39 -8.90
N HIS A 36 -17.13 4.32 -9.84
CA HIS A 36 -17.21 4.03 -11.27
C HIS A 36 -15.96 3.28 -11.74
N THR A 37 -16.16 2.04 -12.17
CA THR A 37 -15.12 1.19 -12.77
C THR A 37 -15.64 0.51 -14.04
N PRO A 38 -14.76 0.08 -14.96
CA PRO A 38 -15.19 -0.70 -16.13
C PRO A 38 -15.97 -1.98 -15.76
N GLY A 39 -15.62 -2.62 -14.64
CA GLY A 39 -16.33 -3.81 -14.13
C GLY A 39 -17.76 -3.52 -13.64
N THR A 40 -18.09 -2.25 -13.39
CA THR A 40 -19.42 -1.82 -12.93
C THR A 40 -20.28 -1.18 -14.03
N ASP A 41 -19.81 -1.15 -15.29
CA ASP A 41 -20.53 -0.46 -16.37
C ASP A 41 -21.94 -1.02 -16.61
N GLY A 42 -22.14 -2.33 -16.47
CA GLY A 42 -23.46 -2.95 -16.56
C GLY A 42 -24.42 -2.61 -15.40
N MET A 43 -23.92 -1.96 -14.35
CA MET A 43 -24.67 -1.54 -13.16
C MET A 43 -24.51 -0.04 -12.89
N ARG A 44 -24.16 0.74 -13.92
CA ARG A 44 -23.80 2.15 -13.78
C ARG A 44 -24.86 2.96 -13.03
N GLU A 45 -26.13 2.80 -13.40
CA GLU A 45 -27.23 3.50 -12.74
C GLU A 45 -27.30 3.15 -11.24
N THR A 46 -27.17 1.86 -10.89
CA THR A 46 -27.14 1.42 -9.49
C THR A 46 -25.99 2.08 -8.72
N VAL A 47 -24.80 2.15 -9.31
CA VAL A 47 -23.63 2.80 -8.69
C VAL A 47 -23.89 4.29 -8.50
N GLU A 48 -24.51 4.98 -9.46
CA GLU A 48 -24.88 6.40 -9.32
C GLU A 48 -25.91 6.61 -8.21
N GLN A 49 -26.93 5.76 -8.13
CA GLN A 49 -27.95 5.86 -7.07
C GLN A 49 -27.34 5.62 -5.69
N LEU A 50 -26.46 4.62 -5.54
CA LEU A 50 -25.70 4.40 -4.30
C LEU A 50 -24.79 5.58 -3.97
N GLY A 51 -24.21 6.23 -4.99
CA GLY A 51 -23.43 7.45 -4.81
C GLY A 51 -24.23 8.60 -4.20
N LYS A 52 -25.51 8.74 -4.54
CA LYS A 52 -26.37 9.79 -3.96
C LYS A 52 -26.67 9.56 -2.47
N THR A 53 -26.51 8.35 -1.96
CA THR A 53 -26.77 8.04 -0.54
C THR A 53 -25.56 8.27 0.36
N VAL A 54 -24.36 8.47 -0.21
CA VAL A 54 -23.17 8.82 0.59
C VAL A 54 -23.12 10.33 0.82
N PRO A 55 -22.48 10.82 1.90
CA PRO A 55 -22.36 12.26 2.17
C PRO A 55 -21.80 13.10 1.02
N ALA A 56 -20.89 12.55 0.21
CA ALA A 56 -20.37 13.23 -0.99
C ALA A 56 -21.41 13.41 -2.10
N GLY A 57 -22.57 12.74 -2.02
CA GLY A 57 -23.69 12.87 -2.96
C GLY A 57 -23.44 12.34 -4.37
N ARG A 58 -22.31 11.65 -4.60
CA ARG A 58 -21.95 11.05 -5.88
C ARG A 58 -21.11 9.78 -5.69
N ALA A 59 -21.06 8.97 -6.74
CA ALA A 59 -20.07 7.91 -6.83
C ALA A 59 -18.67 8.52 -7.04
N GLY A 60 -17.66 7.84 -6.50
CA GLY A 60 -16.26 8.18 -6.71
C GLY A 60 -15.74 7.63 -8.04
N THR A 61 -14.48 7.95 -8.32
CA THR A 61 -13.76 7.54 -9.52
C THR A 61 -12.57 6.64 -9.16
N THR A 62 -12.10 5.84 -10.13
CA THR A 62 -10.87 5.07 -9.97
C THR A 62 -9.66 5.96 -9.68
N ALA A 63 -9.63 7.18 -10.22
CA ALA A 63 -8.57 8.15 -9.99
C ALA A 63 -8.47 8.58 -8.51
N GLU A 64 -9.60 8.75 -7.83
CA GLU A 64 -9.63 9.10 -6.41
C GLU A 64 -9.11 7.95 -5.52
N VAL A 65 -9.49 6.71 -5.84
CA VAL A 65 -8.94 5.52 -5.17
C VAL A 65 -7.44 5.39 -5.44
N ALA A 66 -7.02 5.60 -6.69
CA ALA A 66 -5.61 5.55 -7.07
C ALA A 66 -4.78 6.63 -6.37
N ALA A 67 -5.32 7.84 -6.16
CA ALA A 67 -4.64 8.89 -5.41
C ALA A 67 -4.40 8.51 -3.95
N ALA A 68 -5.38 7.88 -3.29
CA ALA A 68 -5.21 7.38 -1.93
C ALA A 68 -4.15 6.26 -1.85
N VAL A 69 -4.16 5.33 -2.80
CA VAL A 69 -3.11 4.30 -2.92
C VAL A 69 -1.75 4.94 -3.17
N ALA A 70 -1.67 5.93 -4.07
CA ALA A 70 -0.43 6.64 -4.39
C ALA A 70 0.16 7.32 -3.15
N PHE A 71 -0.67 7.95 -2.33
CA PHE A 71 -0.24 8.48 -1.03
C PHE A 71 0.32 7.37 -0.13
N LEU A 72 -0.40 6.25 0.03
CA LEU A 72 0.03 5.16 0.92
C LEU A 72 1.34 4.48 0.51
N VAL A 73 1.71 4.54 -0.77
CA VAL A 73 2.99 4.02 -1.27
C VAL A 73 4.08 5.09 -1.40
N SER A 74 3.76 6.35 -1.08
CA SER A 74 4.70 7.46 -1.15
C SER A 74 5.64 7.51 0.06
N GLU A 75 6.71 8.30 -0.05
CA GLU A 75 7.64 8.57 1.05
C GLU A 75 6.99 9.33 2.21
N GLU A 76 5.85 9.99 1.97
CA GLU A 76 5.11 10.77 2.97
C GLU A 76 4.33 9.86 3.94
N ALA A 77 3.99 8.64 3.52
CA ALA A 77 3.22 7.68 4.31
C ALA A 77 4.09 6.68 5.10
N THR A 78 5.38 6.96 5.28
CA THR A 78 6.34 6.04 5.93
C THR A 78 5.99 5.62 7.36
N TYR A 79 5.09 6.35 8.03
CA TYR A 79 4.60 6.02 9.38
C TYR A 79 3.14 5.55 9.40
N VAL A 80 2.50 5.41 8.24
CA VAL A 80 1.13 4.91 8.11
C VAL A 80 1.20 3.40 7.92
N ASN A 81 0.87 2.64 8.96
CA ASN A 81 0.92 1.18 8.95
C ASN A 81 -0.23 0.57 9.76
N GLY A 82 -0.81 -0.52 9.28
CA GLY A 82 -1.93 -1.21 9.89
C GLY A 82 -3.26 -0.46 9.78
N SER A 83 -3.34 0.55 8.91
CA SER A 83 -4.54 1.37 8.76
C SER A 83 -5.48 0.85 7.67
N THR A 84 -6.78 1.11 7.83
CA THR A 84 -7.77 0.97 6.75
C THR A 84 -8.25 2.36 6.36
N VAL A 85 -7.97 2.77 5.13
CA VAL A 85 -8.34 4.07 4.59
C VAL A 85 -9.62 3.92 3.79
N SER A 86 -10.70 4.51 4.29
CA SER A 86 -11.98 4.56 3.56
C SER A 86 -11.93 5.61 2.45
N VAL A 87 -12.23 5.18 1.23
CA VAL A 87 -12.35 6.05 0.04
C VAL A 87 -13.76 5.87 -0.52
N ASP A 88 -14.74 6.33 0.23
CA ASP A 88 -16.15 5.94 0.05
C ASP A 88 -17.14 7.09 0.06
N GLY A 89 -16.65 8.33 -0.06
CA GLY A 89 -17.49 9.53 -0.04
C GLY A 89 -18.16 9.78 1.32
N GLY A 90 -17.62 9.21 2.40
CA GLY A 90 -18.14 9.36 3.76
C GLY A 90 -19.13 8.27 4.18
N ARG A 91 -19.27 7.20 3.39
CA ARG A 91 -20.26 6.14 3.65
C ARG A 91 -20.04 5.45 5.00
N ALA A 92 -18.80 5.19 5.40
CA ALA A 92 -18.48 4.56 6.67
C ALA A 92 -18.51 5.52 7.88
N ALA A 93 -18.69 6.82 7.66
CA ALA A 93 -18.67 7.84 8.72
C ALA A 93 -20.06 8.20 9.27
N VAL A 94 -21.13 7.62 8.73
CA VAL A 94 -22.53 7.90 9.07
C VAL A 94 -23.30 6.66 9.46
#